data_AF-A0A453EIB8-F1
#
_entry.id   AF-A0A453EIB8-F1
#
_cell.length_a   1.000
_cell.length_b   1.000
_cell.length_c   1.000
_cell.angle_alpha   90.00
_cell.angle_beta   90.00
_cell.angle_gamma   90.00
#
_symmetry.space_group_name_H-M   'P 1'
#
loop_
_entity.id
_entity.type
_entity.pdbx_description
1 polymer ?
#
loop_
_entity_poly.entity_id
_entity_poly.type
_entity_poly.pdbx_seq_one_letter_code
_entity_poly.pdbx_strand_id
1 'polypeptide(L)'
;MLKLWNKDRIAQASDILQSVSSQVNDALENRPISIQLRGLTCMKGSPARARVVYAPVLEVGGEGRLVRACKVITEAFVKSGLVLERDAKQELRRHLTAYVIK
;
A
#
# COMPACT_ATOMS: atom_id res chain seq x y z
N MET A 1 -3.64 -2.34 8.98
CA MET A 1 -2.54 -1.96 9.87
C MET A 1 -1.73 -3.19 10.26
N LEU A 2 -0.44 -2.98 10.47
CA LEU A 2 0.50 -4.02 10.91
C LEU A 2 0.60 -4.05 12.44
N LYS A 3 0.75 -5.25 12.99
CA LYS A 3 1.02 -5.54 14.41
C LYS A 3 2.53 -5.47 14.63
N LEU A 4 3.07 -4.26 14.78
CA LEU A 4 4.51 -4.00 14.99
C LEU A 4 4.81 -3.47 16.41
N TRP A 5 4.18 -4.05 17.42
CA TRP A 5 4.20 -3.55 18.80
C TRP A 5 5.42 -4.00 19.62
N ASN A 6 6.30 -4.84 19.07
CA ASN A 6 7.51 -5.30 19.75
C ASN A 6 8.66 -5.52 18.75
N LYS A 7 9.88 -5.66 19.28
CA LYS A 7 11.11 -5.81 18.47
C LYS A 7 11.06 -7.05 17.57
N ASP A 8 10.54 -8.17 18.08
CA ASP A 8 10.49 -9.43 17.31
C ASP A 8 9.60 -9.30 16.06
N ARG A 9 8.43 -8.66 16.20
CA ARG A 9 7.53 -8.40 15.07
C ARG A 9 8.08 -7.38 14.08
N ILE A 10 8.89 -6.42 14.54
CA ILE A 10 9.60 -5.48 13.67
C ILE A 10 10.68 -6.23 12.88
N ALA A 11 11.49 -7.07 13.54
CA ALA A 11 12.50 -7.90 12.87
C ALA A 11 11.85 -8.83 11.84
N GLN A 12 10.79 -9.53 12.23
CA GLN A 12 10.02 -10.39 11.33
C GLN A 12 9.47 -9.63 10.12
N ALA A 13 8.97 -8.40 10.32
CA ALA A 13 8.48 -7.56 9.22
C ALA A 13 9.60 -7.19 8.22
N SER A 14 10.79 -6.85 8.72
CA SER A 14 11.97 -6.61 7.88
C SER A 14 12.36 -7.86 7.09
N ASP A 15 12.44 -9.02 7.75
CA ASP A 15 12.81 -10.28 7.10
C ASP A 15 11.82 -10.65 5.99
N ILE A 16 10.51 -10.47 6.24
CA ILE A 16 9.47 -10.69 5.24
C ILE A 16 9.66 -9.76 4.05
N LEU A 17 9.82 -8.46 4.30
CA LEU A 17 9.97 -7.46 3.22
C LEU A 17 11.21 -7.77 2.36
N GLN A 18 12.31 -8.17 2.99
CA GLN A 18 13.52 -8.58 2.29
C GLN A 18 13.30 -9.87 1.46
N SER A 19 12.62 -10.86 2.05
CA SER A 19 12.39 -12.17 1.41
C SER A 19 11.51 -12.10 0.15
N VAL A 20 10.59 -11.12 0.07
CA VAL A 20 9.69 -10.96 -1.09
C VAL A 20 10.24 -10.02 -2.16
N SER A 21 11.44 -9.45 -1.97
CA SER A 21 12.01 -8.44 -2.87
C SER A 21 12.11 -8.91 -4.32
N SER A 22 12.57 -10.14 -4.56
CA SER A 22 12.65 -10.71 -5.92
C SER A 22 11.27 -10.86 -6.55
N GLN A 23 10.29 -11.38 -5.80
CA GLN A 23 8.90 -11.54 -6.27
C GLN A 23 8.24 -10.19 -6.60
N VAL A 24 8.57 -9.14 -5.83
CA VAL A 24 8.12 -7.77 -6.11
C VAL A 24 8.73 -7.27 -7.42
N ASN A 25 10.04 -7.47 -7.64
CA ASN A 25 10.69 -7.08 -8.89
C ASN A 25 10.11 -7.84 -10.10
N ASP A 26 9.85 -9.13 -9.95
CA ASP A 26 9.21 -9.94 -10.98
C ASP A 26 7.78 -9.47 -11.27
N ALA A 27 7.00 -9.11 -10.23
CA ALA A 27 5.67 -8.54 -10.40
C ALA A 27 5.67 -7.18 -11.11
N LEU A 28 6.79 -6.45 -11.02
CA LEU A 28 7.06 -5.20 -11.73
C LEU A 28 7.71 -5.42 -13.11
N GLU A 29 7.93 -6.68 -13.52
CA GLU A 29 8.60 -7.06 -14.76
C GLU A 29 10.04 -6.50 -14.84
N ASN A 30 10.72 -6.43 -13.69
CA ASN A 30 12.10 -5.97 -13.58
C ASN A 30 12.36 -4.59 -14.22
N ARG A 31 11.33 -3.74 -14.30
CA ARG A 31 11.43 -2.40 -14.89
C ARG A 31 10.63 -1.37 -14.09
N PRO A 32 10.99 -0.08 -14.18
CA PRO A 32 10.26 0.99 -13.50
C PRO A 32 8.77 1.03 -13.88
N ILE A 33 8.00 1.66 -13.00
CA ILE A 33 6.58 1.91 -13.21
C ILE A 33 6.31 3.41 -13.22
N SER A 34 5.55 3.85 -14.21
CA SER A 34 5.06 5.22 -14.27
C SER A 34 3.67 5.28 -13.65
N ILE A 35 3.48 6.24 -12.75
CA ILE A 35 2.19 6.50 -12.12
C ILE A 35 1.75 7.93 -12.42
N GLN A 36 0.44 8.13 -12.53
CA GLN A 36 -0.18 9.44 -12.67
C GLN A 36 -0.97 9.74 -11.39
N LEU A 37 -0.75 10.94 -10.85
CA LEU A 37 -1.59 11.52 -9.81
C LEU A 37 -2.72 12.31 -10.47
N ARG A 38 -3.99 12.05 -10.12
CA ARG A 38 -5.14 12.73 -10.75
C ARG A 38 -5.92 13.60 -9.78
N GLY A 39 -5.69 14.91 -9.87
CA GLY A 39 -6.44 15.90 -9.10
C GLY A 39 -6.30 15.68 -7.59
N LEU A 40 -7.23 16.26 -6.83
CA LEU A 40 -7.31 16.11 -5.39
C LEU A 40 -8.72 15.68 -4.99
N THR A 41 -8.81 14.85 -3.95
CA THR A 41 -10.06 14.38 -3.38
C THR A 41 -9.93 14.21 -1.87
N CYS A 42 -11.06 13.95 -1.19
CA CYS A 42 -11.16 13.90 0.26
C CYS A 42 -11.40 12.46 0.74
N MET A 43 -10.66 12.04 1.77
CA MET A 43 -10.85 10.76 2.45
C MET A 43 -12.00 10.92 3.46
N LYS A 44 -13.21 10.51 3.04
CA LYS A 44 -14.50 10.69 3.74
C LYS A 44 -14.89 12.16 3.94
N GLY A 45 -16.14 12.49 3.63
CA GLY A 45 -16.71 13.83 3.84
C GLY A 45 -16.47 14.80 2.68
N SER A 46 -17.00 16.01 2.83
CA SER A 46 -16.79 17.15 1.92
C SER A 46 -15.49 17.87 2.24
N PRO A 47 -14.93 18.71 1.34
CA PRO A 47 -13.71 19.47 1.59
C PRO A 47 -13.72 20.26 2.91
N ALA A 48 -14.88 20.81 3.30
CA ALA A 48 -15.05 21.56 4.54
C ALA A 48 -14.98 20.69 5.83
N ARG A 49 -15.12 19.36 5.71
CA ARG A 49 -15.11 18.41 6.85
C ARG A 49 -14.08 17.30 6.67
N ALA A 50 -13.33 17.32 5.59
CA ALA A 50 -12.38 16.27 5.25
C ALA A 50 -11.20 16.32 6.19
N ARG A 51 -10.85 15.19 6.81
CA ARG A 51 -9.62 15.11 7.63
C ARG A 51 -8.38 14.82 6.81
N VAL A 52 -8.55 14.26 5.61
CA VAL A 52 -7.43 13.87 4.75
C VAL A 52 -7.77 14.26 3.32
N VAL A 53 -6.84 14.99 2.68
CA VAL A 53 -6.89 15.31 1.24
C VAL A 53 -5.80 14.50 0.55
N TYR A 54 -6.15 13.85 -0.55
CA TYR A 54 -5.25 12.96 -1.28
C TYR A 54 -5.42 13.06 -2.80
N ALA A 55 -4.38 12.68 -3.54
CA ALA A 55 -4.44 12.46 -4.98
C ALA A 55 -4.57 10.95 -5.27
N PRO A 56 -5.60 10.50 -6.01
CA PRO A 56 -5.69 9.15 -6.53
C PRO A 56 -4.47 8.79 -7.39
N VAL A 57 -3.97 7.57 -7.23
CA VAL A 57 -2.84 7.03 -7.99
C VAL A 57 -3.36 6.08 -9.07
N LEU A 58 -3.00 6.36 -10.32
CA LEU A 58 -3.27 5.50 -11.47
C LEU A 58 -1.97 5.00 -12.06
N GLU A 59 -1.93 3.72 -12.41
CA GLU A 59 -0.84 3.15 -13.20
C GLU A 59 -0.96 3.60 -14.65
N VAL A 60 0.11 4.14 -15.20
CA VAL A 60 0.18 4.48 -16.62
C VAL A 60 0.39 3.20 -17.42
N GLY A 61 -0.40 3.00 -18.48
CA GLY A 61 -0.37 1.79 -19.32
C GLY A 61 -1.33 0.69 -18.88
N GLY A 62 -1.83 0.71 -17.63
CA GLY A 62 -2.91 -0.17 -17.18
C GLY A 62 -2.57 -1.66 -17.09
N GLU A 63 -1.28 -2.01 -17.07
CA GLU A 63 -0.81 -3.41 -17.04
C GLU A 63 -1.06 -4.09 -15.69
N GLY A 64 -1.36 -3.32 -14.64
CA GLY A 64 -1.68 -3.80 -13.29
C GLY A 64 -0.46 -4.26 -12.50
N ARG A 65 0.76 -3.88 -12.93
CA ARG A 65 2.03 -4.24 -12.27
C ARG A 65 2.09 -3.70 -10.85
N LEU A 66 1.63 -2.46 -10.62
CA LEU A 66 1.58 -1.89 -9.29
C LEU A 66 0.67 -2.70 -8.36
N VAL A 67 -0.46 -3.15 -8.90
CA VAL A 67 -1.43 -3.95 -8.15
C VAL A 67 -0.84 -5.29 -7.75
N ARG A 68 -0.20 -5.98 -8.69
CA ARG A 68 0.48 -7.26 -8.44
C ARG A 68 1.57 -7.13 -7.41
N ALA A 69 2.46 -6.15 -7.55
CA ALA A 69 3.54 -5.89 -6.61
C ALA A 69 3.02 -5.64 -5.18
N CYS A 70 1.99 -4.81 -5.03
CA CYS A 70 1.39 -4.58 -3.71
C CYS A 70 0.71 -5.84 -3.14
N LYS A 71 0.11 -6.69 -3.99
CA LYS A 71 -0.49 -7.97 -3.55
C LYS A 71 0.57 -8.92 -3.00
N VAL A 72 1.71 -9.07 -3.67
CA VAL A 72 2.84 -9.88 -3.19
C VAL A 72 3.20 -9.49 -1.74
N ILE A 73 3.40 -8.19 -1.51
CA ILE A 73 3.72 -7.66 -0.17
C ILE A 73 2.58 -7.94 0.81
N THR A 74 1.34 -7.58 0.45
CA THR A 74 0.19 -7.69 1.37
C THR A 74 -0.07 -9.14 1.77
N GLU A 75 -0.04 -10.06 0.82
CA GLU A 75 -0.25 -11.48 1.08
C GLU A 75 0.83 -12.07 1.99
N ALA A 76 2.09 -11.68 1.81
CA ALA A 76 3.18 -12.16 2.68
C ALA A 76 2.98 -11.70 4.13
N PHE A 77 2.58 -10.44 4.33
CA PHE A 77 2.29 -9.90 5.67
C PHE A 77 1.01 -10.49 6.29
N VAL A 78 0.00 -10.82 5.49
CA VAL A 78 -1.20 -11.52 5.97
C VAL A 78 -0.84 -12.95 6.39
N LYS A 79 -0.11 -13.69 5.56
CA LYS A 79 0.32 -15.08 5.82
C LYS A 79 1.20 -15.18 7.07
N SER A 80 2.03 -14.19 7.35
CA SER A 80 2.86 -14.16 8.57
C SER A 80 2.10 -13.78 9.85
N GLY A 81 0.81 -13.47 9.75
CA GLY A 81 0.02 -13.04 10.89
C GLY A 81 0.43 -11.67 11.44
N LEU A 82 1.07 -10.82 10.62
CA LEU A 82 1.44 -9.46 10.98
C LEU A 82 0.34 -8.43 10.72
N VAL A 83 -0.73 -8.78 10.00
CA VAL A 83 -1.85 -7.86 9.71
C VAL A 83 -2.97 -8.03 10.75
N LEU A 84 -3.61 -6.92 11.17
CA LEU A 84 -4.85 -6.98 11.96
C LEU A 84 -5.98 -7.62 11.12
N GLU A 85 -6.78 -8.52 11.70
CA GLU A 85 -7.84 -9.24 10.95
C GLU A 85 -8.81 -8.32 10.22
N ARG A 86 -9.22 -7.21 10.87
CA ARG A 86 -10.11 -6.21 10.28
C ARG A 86 -9.55 -5.53 9.03
N ASP A 87 -8.23 -5.52 8.88
CA ASP A 87 -7.52 -4.87 7.77
C ASP A 87 -7.05 -5.89 6.73
N ALA A 88 -6.96 -7.18 7.08
CA ALA A 88 -6.53 -8.24 6.16
C ALA A 88 -7.51 -8.44 4.98
N LYS A 89 -8.77 -8.04 5.15
CA LYS A 89 -9.83 -8.15 4.12
C LYS A 89 -10.11 -6.83 3.39
N GLN A 90 -9.40 -5.75 3.72
CA GLN A 90 -9.65 -4.47 3.09
C GLN A 90 -9.03 -4.39 1.70
N GLU A 91 -9.78 -3.79 0.78
CA GLU A 91 -9.30 -3.53 -0.57
C GLU A 91 -8.21 -2.45 -0.55
N LEU A 92 -7.14 -2.69 -1.30
CA LEU A 92 -6.01 -1.77 -1.38
C LEU A 92 -6.37 -0.52 -2.18
N ARG A 93 -6.44 0.63 -1.50
CA ARG A 93 -6.62 1.95 -2.13
C ARG A 93 -5.31 2.70 -2.20
N ARG A 94 -4.83 2.97 -3.42
CA ARG A 94 -3.59 3.72 -3.66
C ARG A 94 -3.88 5.21 -3.76
N HIS A 95 -3.19 5.98 -2.93
CA HIS A 95 -3.32 7.42 -2.90
C HIS A 95 -2.02 8.05 -2.43
N LEU A 96 -1.78 9.29 -2.86
CA LEU A 96 -0.78 10.16 -2.26
C LEU A 96 -1.50 11.13 -1.32
N THR A 97 -1.24 11.03 -0.02
CA THR A 97 -1.77 11.99 0.96
C THR A 97 -1.06 13.32 0.77
N ALA A 98 -1.83 14.37 0.48
CA ALA A 98 -1.33 15.73 0.31
C ALA A 98 -1.39 16.50 1.64
N TYR A 99 -2.45 16.29 2.43
CA TYR A 99 -2.65 17.00 3.69
C TYR A 99 -3.50 16.18 4.67
N VAL A 100 -3.18 16.31 5.97
CA VAL A 100 -3.97 15.75 7.07
C VAL A 100 -4.33 16.90 8.01
N ILE A 101 -5.63 17.16 8.16
CA ILE A 101 -6.16 18.17 9.09
C ILE A 101 -6.10 17.55 10.49
N LYS A 102 -5.37 18.21 11.40
CA LYS A 102 -5.24 17.81 12.80
C LYS A 102 -6.37 18.35 13.65
#